data_AF-A0A938K9R6-F1
#
_entry.id   AF-A0A938K9R6-F1
#
_cell.length_a   1.000
_cell.length_b   1.000
_cell.length_c   1.000
_cell.angle_alpha   90.00
_cell.angle_beta   90.00
_cell.angle_gamma   90.00
#
_symmetry.space_group_name_H-M   'P 1'
#
loop_
_entity.id
_entity.type
_entity.pdbx_description
1 polymer ?
#
loop_
_entity_poly.entity_id
_entity_poly.type
_entity_poly.pdbx_seq_one_letter_code
_entity_poly.pdbx_strand_id
1 'polypeptide(L)'
;MNLYIGTSGYSYKEWKGSFYPDDLPDKQMLRYYGERFRTVEINNTFYRMKKDAARLGEFLKRLPEDRQAAFEFRHQSWFDDEIFGLLRDHRAVLCIAEAENDLEIPFISTADWGYLRLRRPDYGDPELKVWGQRVREQEWRDAFVFFKDEDEGMGPKMARRFLELAASS
;
A
#
# COMPACT_ATOMS: atom_id res chain seq x y z
N MET A 1 -0.60 0.57 -17.37
CA MET A 1 -0.38 0.40 -15.92
C MET A 1 -1.34 -0.65 -15.39
N ASN A 2 -0.86 -1.65 -14.65
CA ASN A 2 -1.72 -2.56 -13.90
C ASN A 2 -2.00 -1.99 -12.50
N LEU A 3 -3.24 -2.12 -12.03
CA LEU A 3 -3.64 -1.72 -10.68
C LEU A 3 -3.94 -2.96 -9.84
N TYR A 4 -3.21 -3.10 -8.74
CA TYR A 4 -3.41 -4.14 -7.75
C TYR A 4 -3.96 -3.50 -6.48
N ILE A 5 -5.28 -3.60 -6.31
CA ILE A 5 -5.98 -2.97 -5.19
C ILE A 5 -6.40 -4.06 -4.21
N GLY A 6 -6.16 -3.81 -2.93
CA GLY A 6 -6.50 -4.72 -1.85
C GLY A 6 -6.48 -4.02 -0.50
N THR A 7 -6.24 -4.80 0.55
CA THR A 7 -6.26 -4.34 1.94
C THR A 7 -4.97 -4.71 2.66
N SER A 8 -4.70 -3.99 3.74
CA SER A 8 -3.66 -4.35 4.71
C SER A 8 -4.19 -5.47 5.61
N GLY A 9 -3.96 -6.72 5.21
CA GLY A 9 -4.46 -7.92 5.87
C GLY A 9 -5.78 -8.43 5.27
N TYR A 10 -6.16 -9.66 5.65
CA TYR A 10 -7.39 -10.32 5.24
C TYR A 10 -8.10 -11.06 6.37
N SER A 11 -7.40 -11.43 7.46
CA SER A 11 -7.91 -12.36 8.47
C SER A 11 -8.61 -11.65 9.63
N TYR A 12 -9.66 -10.89 9.33
CA TYR A 12 -10.44 -10.12 10.32
C TYR A 12 -11.83 -10.74 10.50
N LYS A 13 -12.22 -11.04 11.74
CA LYS A 13 -13.54 -11.64 12.06
C LYS A 13 -14.66 -10.60 12.01
N GLU A 14 -14.29 -9.35 12.27
CA GLU A 14 -15.11 -8.15 12.24
C GLU A 14 -15.68 -7.88 10.83
N TRP A 15 -15.10 -8.52 9.81
CA TRP A 15 -15.55 -8.44 8.43
C TRP A 15 -16.68 -9.44 8.11
N LYS A 16 -17.04 -10.34 9.03
CA LYS A 16 -18.20 -11.24 8.85
C LYS A 16 -19.49 -10.41 8.91
N GLY A 17 -20.38 -10.68 7.96
CA GLY A 17 -21.62 -9.93 7.74
C GLY A 17 -21.46 -8.72 6.84
N SER A 18 -20.28 -8.08 6.83
CA SER A 18 -20.03 -6.89 6.00
C SER A 18 -19.27 -7.18 4.70
N PHE A 19 -18.33 -8.13 4.72
CA PHE A 19 -17.53 -8.56 3.58
C PHE A 19 -17.49 -10.08 3.42
N TYR A 20 -17.23 -10.80 4.51
CA TYR A 20 -17.34 -12.26 4.59
C TYR A 20 -18.77 -12.67 4.91
N PRO A 21 -19.24 -13.84 4.42
CA PRO A 21 -20.45 -14.47 4.94
C PRO A 21 -20.35 -14.67 6.46
N ASP A 22 -21.48 -14.53 7.17
CA ASP A 22 -21.53 -14.63 8.63
C ASP A 22 -20.97 -15.96 9.17
N ASP A 23 -21.20 -17.05 8.45
CA ASP A 23 -20.81 -18.41 8.81
C ASP A 23 -19.50 -18.88 8.15
N LEU A 24 -18.78 -18.00 7.44
CA LEU A 24 -17.55 -18.38 6.74
C LEU A 24 -16.48 -18.89 7.74
N PRO A 25 -15.93 -20.10 7.56
CA PRO A 25 -14.83 -20.58 8.40
C PRO A 25 -13.56 -19.75 8.20
N ASP A 26 -12.85 -19.41 9.29
CA ASP A 26 -11.67 -18.53 9.26
C ASP A 26 -10.58 -19.05 8.29
N LYS A 27 -10.38 -20.37 8.22
CA LYS A 27 -9.44 -21.01 7.29
C LYS A 27 -9.77 -20.81 5.80
N GLN A 28 -10.99 -20.38 5.48
CA GLN A 28 -11.44 -20.10 4.12
C GLN A 28 -11.36 -18.60 3.77
N MET A 29 -11.09 -17.71 4.74
CA MET A 29 -11.05 -16.26 4.51
C MET A 29 -10.06 -15.86 3.42
N LEU A 30 -8.83 -16.42 3.42
CA LEU A 30 -7.83 -16.10 2.39
C LEU A 30 -8.33 -16.46 0.98
N ARG A 31 -8.97 -17.63 0.84
CA ARG A 31 -9.51 -18.07 -0.45
C ARG A 31 -10.64 -17.14 -0.90
N TYR A 32 -11.59 -16.86 -0.01
CA TYR A 32 -12.71 -15.97 -0.30
C TYR A 32 -12.23 -14.55 -0.67
N TYR A 33 -11.21 -14.06 0.03
CA TYR A 33 -10.57 -12.78 -0.26
C TYR A 33 -9.89 -12.78 -1.64
N GLY A 34 -9.09 -13.81 -1.94
CA GLY A 34 -8.34 -13.91 -3.20
C GLY A 34 -9.21 -14.06 -4.46
N GLU A 35 -10.46 -14.49 -4.30
CA GLU A 35 -11.45 -14.49 -5.39
C GLU A 35 -11.95 -13.07 -5.74
N ARG A 36 -11.70 -12.07 -4.89
CA ARG A 36 -12.20 -10.69 -5.04
C ARG A 36 -11.09 -9.66 -5.23
N PHE A 37 -9.95 -9.84 -4.57
CA PHE A 37 -8.79 -8.96 -4.68
C PHE A 37 -7.56 -9.73 -5.13
N ARG A 38 -6.78 -9.14 -6.03
CA ARG A 38 -5.59 -9.78 -6.63
C ARG A 38 -4.32 -9.63 -5.80
N THR A 39 -4.38 -8.86 -4.71
CA THR A 39 -3.25 -8.58 -3.83
C THR A 39 -3.71 -8.37 -2.40
N VAL A 40 -2.82 -8.64 -1.44
CA VAL A 40 -3.01 -8.37 -0.01
C VAL A 40 -1.67 -7.95 0.58
N GLU A 41 -1.66 -6.89 1.39
CA GLU A 41 -0.48 -6.50 2.17
C GLU A 41 -0.50 -7.27 3.50
N ILE A 42 0.63 -7.85 3.90
CA ILE A 42 0.79 -8.54 5.19
C ILE A 42 1.89 -7.86 5.99
N ASN A 43 1.57 -7.36 7.18
CA ASN A 43 2.54 -6.75 8.10
C ASN A 43 2.64 -7.57 9.38
N ASN A 44 3.85 -7.79 9.90
CA ASN A 44 4.05 -8.56 11.14
C ASN A 44 4.95 -7.85 12.18
N THR A 45 5.43 -6.63 11.92
CA THR A 45 6.32 -5.90 12.84
C THR A 45 6.15 -4.39 12.74
N PHE A 46 6.10 -3.70 13.89
CA PHE A 46 6.00 -2.24 13.97
C PHE A 46 7.22 -1.66 14.69
N TYR A 47 8.26 -1.26 13.94
CA TYR A 47 9.43 -0.57 14.50
C TYR A 47 9.58 0.82 13.88
N ARG A 48 9.92 1.81 14.71
CA ARG A 48 10.25 3.18 14.27
C ARG A 48 11.75 3.41 14.43
N MET A 49 12.48 3.39 13.31
CA MET A 49 13.94 3.59 13.29
C MET A 49 14.30 4.95 12.69
N LYS A 50 15.36 5.60 13.21
CA LYS A 50 15.96 6.81 12.61
C LYS A 50 16.73 6.47 11.34
N LYS A 51 16.99 7.49 10.48
CA LYS A 51 17.75 7.34 9.23
C LYS A 51 19.11 6.68 9.46
N ASP A 52 19.41 5.70 8.62
CA ASP A 52 20.69 5.02 8.48
C ASP A 52 20.86 4.67 6.99
N ALA A 53 21.38 5.63 6.21
CA ALA A 53 21.54 5.48 4.76
C ALA A 53 22.52 4.36 4.39
N ALA A 54 23.59 4.19 5.19
CA ALA A 54 24.58 3.14 4.97
C ALA A 54 23.94 1.75 5.12
N ARG A 55 23.14 1.55 6.17
CA ARG A 55 22.40 0.29 6.36
C ARG A 55 21.36 0.05 5.27
N LEU A 56 20.63 1.08 4.83
CA LEU A 56 19.69 0.95 3.73
C LEU A 56 20.41 0.56 2.43
N GLY A 57 21.51 1.23 2.09
CA GLY A 57 22.31 0.93 0.91
C GLY A 57 22.85 -0.51 0.92
N GLU A 58 23.39 -0.96 2.05
CA GLU A 58 23.86 -2.34 2.19
C GLU A 58 22.73 -3.37 2.11
N PHE A 59 21.53 -3.05 2.58
CA PHE A 59 20.36 -3.90 2.42
C PHE A 59 19.94 -3.99 0.95
N LEU A 60 19.82 -2.85 0.27
CA LEU A 60 19.39 -2.77 -1.12
C LEU A 60 20.35 -3.52 -2.06
N LYS A 61 21.67 -3.42 -1.85
CA LYS A 61 22.68 -4.18 -2.62
C LYS A 61 22.55 -5.70 -2.50
N ARG A 62 21.92 -6.20 -1.43
CA ARG A 62 21.72 -7.63 -1.19
C ARG A 62 20.40 -8.14 -1.76
N LEU A 63 19.49 -7.26 -2.14
CA LEU A 63 18.27 -7.66 -2.83
C LEU A 63 18.61 -8.10 -4.25
N PRO A 64 18.14 -9.27 -4.71
CA PRO A 64 18.26 -9.64 -6.10
C PRO A 64 17.57 -8.61 -7.00
N GLU A 65 18.20 -8.26 -8.12
CA GLU A 65 17.75 -7.19 -9.03
C GLU A 65 16.35 -7.44 -9.64
N ASP A 66 15.88 -8.69 -9.64
CA ASP A 66 14.56 -9.09 -10.13
C ASP A 66 13.43 -8.91 -9.10
N ARG A 67 13.73 -8.37 -7.90
CA ARG A 67 12.75 -8.21 -6.81
C ARG A 67 12.25 -6.78 -6.71
N GLN A 68 10.93 -6.65 -6.59
CA GLN A 68 10.28 -5.40 -6.18
C GLN A 68 10.28 -5.30 -4.65
N ALA A 69 10.83 -4.21 -4.12
CA ALA A 69 10.83 -3.91 -2.68
C ALA A 69 10.21 -2.54 -2.40
N ALA A 70 9.26 -2.49 -1.46
CA ALA A 70 8.64 -1.26 -0.97
C ALA A 70 9.13 -0.94 0.43
N PHE A 71 9.46 0.33 0.68
CA PHE A 71 9.97 0.81 1.95
C PHE A 71 9.03 1.84 2.56
N GLU A 72 8.47 1.50 3.71
CA GLU A 72 7.73 2.44 4.56
C GLU A 72 8.66 2.98 5.64
N PHE A 73 8.99 4.27 5.55
CA PHE A 73 9.75 4.96 6.57
C PHE A 73 8.83 5.66 7.56
N ARG A 74 9.14 5.51 8.86
CA ARG A 74 8.32 6.05 9.97
C ARG A 74 8.99 7.21 10.71
N HIS A 75 9.97 7.87 10.09
CA HIS A 75 10.68 8.99 10.69
C HIS A 75 11.09 10.02 9.63
N GLN A 76 10.90 11.32 9.90
CA GLN A 76 11.04 12.39 8.89
C GLN A 76 12.44 12.46 8.27
N SER A 77 13.46 12.03 9.03
CA SER A 77 14.86 12.05 8.57
C SER A 77 15.12 11.16 7.36
N TRP A 78 14.20 10.27 6.97
CA TRP A 78 14.34 9.43 5.79
C TRP A 78 13.93 10.12 4.49
N PHE A 79 13.29 11.30 4.57
CA PHE A 79 12.74 11.99 3.40
C PHE A 79 13.69 13.06 2.90
N ASP A 80 14.76 12.63 2.22
CA ASP A 80 15.72 13.50 1.56
C ASP A 80 16.26 12.88 0.25
N ASP A 81 16.92 13.71 -0.56
CA ASP A 81 17.40 13.35 -1.89
C ASP A 81 18.40 12.18 -1.89
N GLU A 82 19.18 12.02 -0.82
CA GLU A 82 20.10 10.89 -0.69
C GLU A 82 19.32 9.57 -0.60
N ILE A 83 18.29 9.51 0.23
CA ILE A 83 17.45 8.31 0.35
C ILE A 83 16.66 8.07 -0.94
N PHE A 84 16.11 9.11 -1.56
CA PHE A 84 15.37 8.95 -2.82
C PHE A 84 16.29 8.47 -3.96
N GLY A 85 17.53 8.96 -4.02
CA GLY A 85 18.55 8.47 -4.95
C GLY A 85 18.84 6.98 -4.73
N LEU A 86 19.11 6.58 -3.48
CA LEU A 86 19.37 5.17 -3.14
C LEU A 86 18.23 4.23 -3.57
N LEU A 87 16.97 4.64 -3.36
CA LEU A 87 15.81 3.86 -3.79
C LEU A 87 15.75 3.74 -5.33
N ARG A 88 15.98 4.84 -6.05
CA ARG A 88 16.00 4.86 -7.53
C ARG A 88 17.07 3.95 -8.12
N ASP A 89 18.27 4.00 -7.57
CA ASP A 89 19.41 3.18 -8.03
C ASP A 89 19.11 1.68 -7.95
N HIS A 90 18.20 1.27 -7.05
CA HIS A 90 17.84 -0.13 -6.82
C HIS A 90 16.40 -0.46 -7.24
N ARG A 91 15.72 0.46 -7.96
CA ARG A 91 14.32 0.31 -8.42
C ARG A 91 13.35 -0.06 -7.28
N ALA A 92 13.68 0.36 -6.06
CA ALA A 92 12.86 0.22 -4.88
C ALA A 92 11.90 1.40 -4.75
N VAL A 93 10.73 1.18 -4.15
CA VAL A 93 9.72 2.23 -4.01
C VAL A 93 9.64 2.75 -2.60
N LEU A 94 9.47 4.07 -2.50
CA LEU A 94 8.91 4.70 -1.33
C LEU A 94 7.43 4.27 -1.21
N CYS A 95 7.07 3.69 -0.08
CA CYS A 95 5.67 3.47 0.28
C CYS A 95 5.03 4.84 0.55
N ILE A 96 4.19 5.28 -0.38
CA ILE A 96 3.39 6.50 -0.22
C ILE A 96 2.25 6.15 0.74
N ALA A 97 2.15 6.86 1.85
CA ALA A 97 1.02 6.70 2.75
C ALA A 97 0.50 8.07 3.17
N GLU A 98 -0.73 8.11 3.66
CA GLU A 98 -1.23 9.32 4.32
C GLU A 98 -0.45 9.63 5.58
N ALA A 99 -0.42 10.91 5.94
CA ALA A 99 0.27 11.39 7.11
C ALA A 99 -0.26 10.70 8.37
N GLU A 100 0.66 10.26 9.23
CA GLU A 100 0.36 9.58 10.48
C GLU A 100 1.33 10.11 11.56
N ASN A 101 0.82 10.51 12.73
CA ASN A 101 1.64 10.98 13.86
C ASN A 101 2.64 12.10 13.47
N ASP A 102 2.13 13.17 12.83
CA ASP A 102 2.89 14.34 12.35
C ASP A 102 3.94 14.04 11.26
N LEU A 103 3.97 12.81 10.73
CA LEU A 103 4.86 12.43 9.65
C LEU A 103 4.17 12.62 8.30
N GLU A 104 4.55 13.66 7.56
CA GLU A 104 4.15 13.83 6.16
C GLU A 104 5.06 12.99 5.26
N ILE A 105 4.44 12.12 4.45
CA ILE A 105 5.16 11.28 3.48
C ILE A 105 5.03 11.95 2.11
N PRO A 106 6.15 12.29 1.45
CA PRO A 106 6.09 12.95 0.16
C PRO A 106 5.61 11.99 -0.92
N PHE A 107 4.80 12.50 -1.84
CA PHE A 107 4.40 11.77 -3.05
C PHE A 107 5.54 11.84 -4.07
N ILE A 108 6.53 10.95 -3.96
CA ILE A 108 7.71 10.91 -4.84
C ILE A 108 7.83 9.54 -5.48
N SER A 109 7.91 9.52 -6.81
CA SER A 109 8.25 8.31 -7.57
C SER A 109 9.75 8.01 -7.48
N THR A 110 10.04 6.77 -7.11
CA THR A 110 11.40 6.22 -6.94
C THR A 110 11.64 4.98 -7.79
N ALA A 111 10.63 4.46 -8.48
CA ALA A 111 10.77 3.38 -9.44
C ALA A 111 9.69 3.48 -10.53
N ASP A 112 9.73 2.53 -11.47
CA ASP A 112 8.70 2.37 -12.52
C ASP A 112 7.45 1.61 -12.02
N TRP A 113 7.24 1.56 -10.71
CA TRP A 113 6.06 0.99 -10.06
C TRP A 113 5.76 1.76 -8.77
N GLY A 114 4.53 1.65 -8.27
CA GLY A 114 4.05 2.40 -7.10
C GLY A 114 3.51 1.51 -6.00
N TYR A 115 3.61 1.99 -4.75
CA TYR A 115 3.06 1.32 -3.56
C TYR A 115 2.41 2.35 -2.64
N LEU A 116 1.10 2.22 -2.42
CA LEU A 116 0.29 3.16 -1.65
C LEU A 116 -0.39 2.46 -0.47
N ARG A 117 -0.36 3.11 0.69
CA ARG A 117 -1.13 2.72 1.89
C ARG A 117 -2.08 3.84 2.29
N LEU A 118 -3.35 3.68 1.91
CA LEU A 118 -4.44 4.60 2.18
C LEU A 118 -5.09 4.21 3.50
N ARG A 119 -5.08 5.10 4.50
CA ARG A 119 -5.32 4.72 5.90
C ARG A 119 -6.63 5.25 6.47
N ARG A 120 -7.22 6.26 5.85
CA ARG A 120 -8.48 6.81 6.32
C ARG A 120 -9.62 5.79 6.16
N PRO A 121 -10.52 5.68 7.15
CA PRO A 121 -11.65 4.77 7.09
C PRO A 121 -12.82 5.29 6.23
N ASP A 122 -12.81 6.57 5.85
CA ASP A 122 -14.00 7.32 5.45
C ASP A 122 -13.88 8.04 4.10
N TYR A 123 -13.16 7.46 3.13
CA TYR A 123 -13.05 8.07 1.81
C TYR A 123 -14.40 8.16 1.09
N GLY A 124 -14.72 9.34 0.58
CA GLY A 124 -15.75 9.52 -0.44
C GLY A 124 -15.20 9.28 -1.85
N ASP A 125 -16.12 9.14 -2.80
CA ASP A 125 -15.79 9.04 -4.23
C ASP A 125 -14.87 10.17 -4.74
N PRO A 126 -15.04 11.45 -4.34
CA PRO A 126 -14.13 12.51 -4.78
C PRO A 126 -12.68 12.26 -4.33
N GLU A 127 -12.45 11.86 -3.07
CA GLU A 127 -11.10 11.57 -2.58
C GLU A 127 -10.48 10.35 -3.26
N LEU A 128 -11.27 9.28 -3.45
CA LEU A 128 -10.81 8.09 -4.17
C LEU A 128 -10.42 8.43 -5.63
N LYS A 129 -11.18 9.30 -6.30
CA LYS A 129 -10.84 9.77 -7.65
C LYS A 129 -9.55 10.58 -7.69
N VAL A 130 -9.31 11.44 -6.71
CA VAL A 130 -8.05 12.20 -6.60
C VAL A 130 -6.86 11.25 -6.45
N TRP A 131 -6.96 10.23 -5.59
CA TRP A 131 -5.91 9.21 -5.47
C TRP A 131 -5.73 8.42 -6.78
N GLY A 132 -6.83 8.03 -7.42
CA GLY A 132 -6.78 7.37 -8.72
C GLY A 132 -6.11 8.22 -9.79
N GLN A 133 -6.36 9.54 -9.83
CA GLN A 133 -5.70 10.47 -10.73
C GLN A 133 -4.20 10.56 -10.44
N ARG A 134 -3.81 10.78 -9.17
CA ARG A 134 -2.39 10.84 -8.76
C ARG A 134 -1.59 9.62 -9.21
N VAL A 135 -2.18 8.43 -9.07
CA VAL A 135 -1.56 7.17 -9.52
C VAL A 135 -1.45 7.10 -11.05
N ARG A 136 -2.48 7.54 -11.79
CA ARG A 136 -2.46 7.55 -13.27
C ARG A 136 -1.52 8.57 -13.88
N GLU A 137 -1.25 9.66 -13.18
CA GLU A 137 -0.28 10.68 -13.61
C GLU A 137 1.17 10.19 -13.52
N GLN A 138 1.42 9.01 -12.94
CA GLN A 138 2.75 8.41 -12.88
C GLN A 138 3.03 7.54 -14.11
N GLU A 139 4.29 7.49 -14.53
CA GLU A 139 4.77 6.56 -15.56
C GLU A 139 5.01 5.14 -15.01
N TRP A 140 4.13 4.67 -14.12
CA TRP A 140 4.24 3.35 -13.49
C TRP A 140 3.69 2.23 -14.37
N ARG A 141 4.41 1.10 -14.40
CA ARG A 141 3.96 -0.15 -15.02
C ARG A 141 2.93 -0.84 -14.15
N ASP A 142 3.15 -0.85 -12.84
CA ASP A 142 2.29 -1.46 -11.83
C ASP A 142 2.11 -0.50 -10.65
N ALA A 143 0.92 -0.47 -10.06
CA ALA A 143 0.68 0.24 -8.81
C ALA A 143 -0.13 -0.63 -7.84
N PHE A 144 0.39 -0.76 -6.62
CA PHE A 144 -0.24 -1.48 -5.52
C PHE A 144 -0.88 -0.46 -4.58
N VAL A 145 -2.17 -0.61 -4.30
CA VAL A 145 -2.94 0.30 -3.44
C VAL A 145 -3.63 -0.52 -2.36
N PHE A 146 -3.23 -0.30 -1.12
CA PHE A 146 -3.77 -1.01 0.03
C PHE A 146 -4.55 -0.06 0.92
N PHE A 147 -5.79 -0.44 1.21
CA PHE A 147 -6.60 0.23 2.23
C PHE A 147 -6.33 -0.42 3.59
N LYS A 148 -5.93 0.38 4.57
CA LYS A 148 -5.88 -0.08 5.97
C LYS A 148 -7.31 -0.38 6.41
N ASP A 149 -7.46 -1.38 7.28
CA ASP A 149 -8.70 -1.51 8.03
C ASP A 149 -8.41 -1.97 9.45
N GLU A 150 -9.04 -1.30 10.40
CA GLU A 150 -9.10 -1.71 11.81
C GLU A 150 -10.56 -1.97 12.24
N ASP A 151 -11.58 -1.67 11.41
CA ASP A 151 -13.00 -1.65 11.82
C ASP A 151 -13.98 -2.17 10.74
N GLU A 152 -14.92 -3.03 11.15
CA GLU A 152 -16.18 -3.45 10.48
C GLU A 152 -16.17 -3.72 8.95
N GLY A 153 -15.02 -3.94 8.32
CA GLY A 153 -14.91 -4.24 6.88
C GLY A 153 -14.99 -3.03 5.97
N MET A 154 -14.56 -1.86 6.43
CA MET A 154 -14.49 -0.65 5.62
C MET A 154 -13.39 -0.70 4.56
N GLY A 155 -12.24 -1.30 4.86
CA GLY A 155 -11.12 -1.45 3.93
C GLY A 155 -11.51 -2.22 2.66
N PRO A 156 -12.13 -3.41 2.74
CA PRO A 156 -12.63 -4.12 1.57
C PRO A 156 -13.69 -3.34 0.79
N LYS A 157 -14.56 -2.57 1.47
CA LYS A 157 -15.55 -1.71 0.79
C LYS A 157 -14.85 -0.60 -0.01
N MET A 158 -13.87 0.06 0.58
CA MET A 158 -13.07 1.11 -0.08
C MET A 158 -12.25 0.55 -1.24
N ALA A 159 -11.58 -0.59 -1.06
CA ALA A 159 -10.83 -1.27 -2.09
C ALA A 159 -11.71 -1.64 -3.30
N ARG A 160 -12.91 -2.17 -3.05
CA ARG A 160 -13.90 -2.46 -4.09
C ARG A 160 -14.35 -1.18 -4.79
N ARG A 161 -14.67 -0.13 -4.03
CA ARG A 161 -15.13 1.13 -4.61
C ARG A 161 -14.06 1.78 -5.48
N PHE A 162 -12.81 1.75 -5.03
CA PHE A 162 -11.67 2.24 -5.81
C PHE A 162 -11.47 1.45 -7.11
N LEU A 163 -11.64 0.12 -7.09
CA LEU A 163 -11.63 -0.71 -8.32
C LEU A 163 -12.72 -0.29 -9.32
N GLU A 164 -13.95 -0.07 -8.85
CA GLU A 164 -15.06 0.35 -9.70
C GLU A 164 -14.79 1.72 -10.36
N LEU A 165 -14.34 2.69 -9.57
CA LEU A 165 -13.96 4.02 -10.05
C LEU A 165 -12.76 3.96 -11.00
N ALA A 166 -11.81 3.05 -10.74
CA ALA A 166 -10.65 2.85 -11.58
C ALA A 166 -11.01 2.29 -12.97
N ALA A 167 -12.00 1.40 -13.03
CA ALA A 167 -12.48 0.77 -14.27
C ALA A 167 -13.41 1.66 -15.11
N SER A 168 -14.03 2.68 -14.49
CA SER A 168 -14.96 3.59 -15.17
C SER A 168 -14.31 4.87 -15.73
N SER A 169 -12.99 5.02 -15.61
CA SER A 169 -12.23 6.19 -16.11
C SER A 169 -11.25 5.76 -17.18
#